data_AF-A0A518BBP0-F1
#
_entry.id   AF-A0A518BBP0-F1
#
_cell.length_a   1.000
_cell.length_b   1.000
_cell.length_c   1.000
_cell.angle_alpha   90.00
_cell.angle_beta   90.00
_cell.angle_gamma   90.00
#
_symmetry.space_group_name_H-M   'P 1'
#
loop_
_entity.id
_entity.type
_entity.pdbx_description
1 polymer ?
#
loop_
_entity_poly.entity_id
_entity_poly.type
_entity_poly.pdbx_seq_one_letter_code
_entity_poly.pdbx_strand_id
1 'polypeptide(L)'
;MAECLDSRAYGRCETTMRVLSWFFVPVVMMGLVGCGSSAGPESSESTSLASLKQHLKLHAETGEGGSGLEEIRAPLEELKESDPALYEELAPLYEKLNKANGVAQVKKIAGEMLAKVDQAPAPAP
;
A
#
# COMPACT_ATOMS: atom_id res chain seq x y z
N MET A 1 35.28 16.15 -32.48
CA MET A 1 33.92 15.58 -32.54
C MET A 1 34.05 14.07 -32.54
N ALA A 2 33.71 13.42 -31.42
CA ALA A 2 33.40 11.98 -31.35
C ALA A 2 32.93 11.66 -29.91
N GLU A 3 31.62 11.46 -29.74
CA GLU A 3 30.94 10.80 -28.60
C GLU A 3 30.35 9.50 -29.19
N CYS A 4 30.67 8.29 -28.73
CA CYS A 4 30.41 7.59 -27.45
C CYS A 4 28.98 7.01 -27.31
N LEU A 5 28.96 5.72 -26.95
CA LEU A 5 27.84 4.78 -26.77
C LEU A 5 26.71 5.27 -25.85
N ASP A 6 25.45 5.20 -26.32
CA ASP A 6 24.24 4.77 -25.57
C ASP A 6 23.02 4.80 -26.52
N SER A 7 21.97 4.07 -26.17
CA SER A 7 20.57 4.23 -26.62
C SER A 7 20.04 3.44 -27.83
N ARG A 8 19.11 2.54 -27.45
CA ARG A 8 17.77 2.33 -28.02
C ARG A 8 17.61 1.94 -29.49
N ALA A 9 16.76 0.93 -29.66
CA ALA A 9 15.83 0.72 -30.78
C ALA A 9 16.33 -0.06 -31.99
N TYR A 10 16.30 -1.40 -31.90
CA TYR A 10 15.99 -2.35 -32.99
C TYR A 10 15.67 -3.68 -32.26
N GLY A 11 14.51 -4.34 -32.31
CA GLY A 11 13.40 -4.38 -33.27
C GLY A 11 13.24 -5.84 -33.74
N ARG A 12 11.98 -6.35 -33.78
CA ARG A 12 11.53 -7.55 -34.55
C ARG A 12 12.07 -8.92 -34.07
N CYS A 13 11.34 -10.02 -34.02
CA CYS A 13 10.13 -10.48 -34.72
C CYS A 13 9.46 -11.53 -33.83
N GLU A 14 8.15 -11.46 -33.59
CA GLU A 14 7.33 -12.66 -33.73
C GLU A 14 5.93 -12.29 -34.19
N THR A 15 5.72 -12.66 -35.44
CA THR A 15 4.58 -12.43 -36.31
C THR A 15 3.57 -13.55 -36.09
N THR A 16 2.32 -13.25 -35.79
CA THR A 16 1.12 -13.89 -36.37
C THR A 16 -0.14 -13.26 -35.76
N MET A 17 -0.66 -12.17 -36.32
CA MET A 17 -1.71 -12.23 -37.34
C MET A 17 -2.71 -13.38 -37.12
N ARG A 18 -3.80 -13.10 -36.41
CA ARG A 18 -5.12 -13.59 -36.81
C ARG A 18 -6.15 -12.47 -36.65
N VAL A 19 -6.48 -11.91 -37.81
CA VAL A 19 -7.83 -11.53 -38.22
C VAL A 19 -8.45 -10.31 -37.53
N LEU A 20 -8.19 -9.15 -38.15
CA LEU A 20 -9.20 -8.12 -38.34
C LEU A 20 -10.49 -8.74 -38.89
N SER A 21 -11.59 -8.61 -38.16
CA SER A 21 -12.93 -8.56 -38.76
C SER A 21 -13.79 -7.75 -37.80
N TRP A 22 -13.90 -6.44 -38.05
CA TRP A 22 -15.12 -5.89 -38.64
C TRP A 22 -16.34 -6.23 -37.79
N PHE A 23 -16.76 -5.31 -36.95
CA PHE A 23 -18.03 -4.59 -37.08
C PHE A 23 -18.03 -3.59 -35.89
N PHE A 24 -18.05 -2.26 -36.11
CA PHE A 24 -19.31 -1.51 -36.29
C PHE A 24 -20.33 -1.98 -35.24
N VAL A 25 -20.82 -1.21 -34.28
CA VAL A 25 -21.10 0.22 -34.26
C VAL A 25 -21.55 0.58 -32.83
N PRO A 26 -21.41 1.85 -32.44
CA PRO A 26 -21.72 2.38 -31.11
C PRO A 26 -23.23 2.67 -30.94
N VAL A 27 -23.59 3.26 -29.78
CA VAL A 27 -24.86 3.98 -29.48
C VAL A 27 -25.93 3.16 -28.75
N VAL A 28 -26.58 3.87 -27.78
CA VAL A 28 -27.81 3.55 -27.01
C VAL A 28 -27.55 2.75 -25.72
N MET A 29 -27.90 3.14 -24.48
CA MET A 29 -28.73 4.17 -23.83
C MET A 29 -28.36 4.11 -22.32
N MET A 30 -28.08 5.22 -21.62
CA MET A 30 -29.05 6.00 -20.81
C MET A 30 -29.56 5.31 -19.53
N GLY A 31 -29.26 5.96 -18.39
CA GLY A 31 -29.83 5.70 -17.06
C GLY A 31 -28.71 5.42 -16.06
N LEU A 32 -28.40 6.22 -15.04
CA LEU A 32 -29.25 7.10 -14.23
C LEU A 32 -28.43 8.31 -13.74
N VAL A 33 -29.08 9.48 -13.76
CA VAL A 33 -28.71 10.64 -12.97
C VAL A 33 -28.88 10.25 -11.49
N GLY A 34 -27.76 10.09 -10.79
CA GLY A 34 -27.67 9.98 -9.35
C GLY A 34 -26.69 11.02 -8.85
N CYS A 35 -27.15 12.27 -8.75
CA CYS A 35 -26.52 13.27 -7.90
C CYS A 35 -26.71 12.82 -6.46
N GLY A 36 -25.76 12.06 -5.96
CA GLY A 36 -25.57 11.79 -4.55
C GLY A 36 -24.11 12.02 -4.30
N SER A 37 -23.79 13.09 -3.58
CA SER A 37 -22.57 13.15 -2.78
C SER A 37 -22.51 11.89 -1.93
N SER A 38 -21.95 10.81 -2.47
CA SER A 38 -21.32 9.81 -1.64
C SER A 38 -19.99 10.44 -1.29
N ALA A 39 -20.02 11.27 -0.23
CA ALA A 39 -18.88 11.32 0.66
C ALA A 39 -18.40 9.88 0.80
N GLY A 40 -17.14 9.64 0.41
CA GLY A 40 -16.52 8.35 0.62
C GLY A 40 -16.79 7.94 2.07
N PRO A 41 -17.01 6.64 2.34
CA PRO A 41 -17.19 6.20 3.71
C PRO A 41 -16.00 6.77 4.49
N GLU A 42 -16.28 7.69 5.40
CA GLU A 42 -15.32 8.10 6.41
C GLU A 42 -15.13 6.84 7.24
N SER A 43 -14.14 6.07 6.80
CA SER A 43 -13.69 4.86 7.45
C SER A 43 -13.49 5.25 8.90
N SER A 44 -14.30 4.69 9.79
CA SER A 44 -14.06 4.77 11.23
C SER A 44 -12.80 3.96 11.52
N GLU A 45 -11.66 4.49 11.08
CA GLU A 45 -10.35 4.01 11.43
C GLU A 45 -10.26 4.20 12.95
N SER A 46 -10.10 3.10 13.67
CA SER A 46 -9.92 3.15 15.12
C SER A 46 -8.72 4.09 15.40
N THR A 47 -8.85 4.96 16.40
CA THR A 47 -7.80 5.94 16.77
C THR A 47 -6.41 5.28 16.89
N SER A 48 -6.37 4.04 17.35
CA SER A 48 -5.16 3.22 17.52
C SER A 48 -4.56 2.79 16.17
N LEU A 49 -5.37 2.45 15.17
CA LEU A 49 -4.91 2.14 13.81
C LEU A 49 -4.38 3.42 13.13
N ALA A 50 -5.09 4.54 13.24
CA ALA A 50 -4.64 5.83 12.70
C ALA A 50 -3.29 6.26 13.30
N SER A 51 -3.14 6.11 14.62
CA SER A 51 -1.88 6.38 15.33
C SER A 51 -0.77 5.44 14.90
N LEU A 52 -1.05 4.14 14.77
CA LEU A 52 -0.09 3.15 14.26
C LEU A 52 0.40 3.52 12.86
N LYS A 53 -0.53 3.88 11.97
CA LYS A 53 -0.23 4.25 10.58
C LYS A 53 0.65 5.49 10.52
N GLN A 54 0.35 6.50 11.32
CA GLN A 54 1.15 7.72 11.40
C GLN A 54 2.59 7.42 11.86
N HIS A 55 2.75 6.61 12.90
CA HIS A 55 4.07 6.25 13.44
C HIS A 55 4.85 5.42 12.41
N LEU A 56 4.23 4.39 11.84
CA LEU A 56 4.84 3.57 10.79
C LEU A 56 5.26 4.39 9.57
N LYS A 57 4.46 5.37 9.17
CA LYS A 57 4.80 6.27 8.06
C LYS A 57 6.04 7.09 8.39
N LEU A 58 6.11 7.65 9.60
CA LEU A 58 7.27 8.41 10.04
C LEU A 58 8.53 7.54 10.01
N HIS A 59 8.50 6.30 10.51
CA HIS A 59 9.65 5.39 10.45
C HIS A 59 9.96 4.90 9.03
N ALA A 60 8.97 4.76 8.16
CA ALA A 60 9.18 4.46 6.75
C ALA A 60 9.89 5.61 6.01
N GLU A 61 9.64 6.85 6.42
CA GLU A 61 10.24 8.05 5.81
C GLU A 61 11.61 8.41 6.41
N THR A 62 11.76 8.37 7.74
CA THR A 62 13.00 8.75 8.45
C THR A 62 13.96 7.56 8.59
N GLY A 63 13.43 6.36 8.78
CA GLY A 63 14.21 5.16 9.09
C GLY A 63 14.82 5.17 10.49
N GLU A 64 14.25 5.96 11.41
CA GLU A 64 14.61 5.94 12.82
C GLU A 64 14.19 4.61 13.46
N GLY A 65 15.16 3.91 14.04
CA GLY A 65 14.96 2.67 14.81
C GLY A 65 15.23 2.88 16.30
N GLY A 66 15.10 1.81 17.10
CA GLY A 66 15.35 1.86 18.55
C GLY A 66 14.18 2.48 19.32
N SER A 67 14.43 3.51 20.13
CA SER A 67 13.43 4.13 21.01
C SER A 67 12.19 4.67 20.28
N GLY A 68 12.33 5.12 19.03
CA GLY A 68 11.18 5.54 18.23
C GLY A 68 10.22 4.39 17.90
N LEU A 69 10.72 3.15 17.83
CA LEU A 69 9.88 1.97 17.57
C LEU A 69 9.05 1.55 18.79
N GLU A 70 9.35 2.06 19.99
CA GLU A 70 8.57 1.76 21.19
C GLU A 70 7.18 2.40 21.11
N GLU A 71 7.03 3.52 20.41
CA GLU A 71 5.75 4.21 20.21
C GLU A 71 4.79 3.46 19.28
N ILE A 72 5.28 2.44 18.54
CA ILE A 72 4.48 1.57 17.69
C ILE A 72 3.89 0.41 18.52
N ARG A 73 4.51 0.06 19.65
CA ARG A 73 4.13 -1.12 20.45
C ARG A 73 2.73 -0.99 21.03
N ALA A 74 2.44 0.13 21.69
CA ALA A 74 1.14 0.36 22.33
C ALA A 74 -0.04 0.25 21.34
N PRO A 75 -0.06 0.99 20.21
CA PRO A 75 -1.16 0.87 19.25
C PRO A 75 -1.20 -0.50 18.54
N LEU A 76 -0.06 -1.19 18.42
CA LEU A 76 -0.02 -2.56 17.95
C LEU A 76 -0.69 -3.52 18.95
N GLU A 77 -0.46 -3.35 20.26
CA GLU A 77 -1.12 -4.20 21.27
C GLU A 77 -2.64 -3.93 21.34
N GLU A 78 -3.10 -2.69 21.13
CA GLU A 78 -4.52 -2.36 21.03
C GLU A 78 -5.23 -3.05 19.84
N LEU A 79 -4.50 -3.30 18.74
CA LEU A 79 -5.02 -4.08 17.61
C LEU A 79 -5.31 -5.53 18.00
N LYS A 80 -4.71 -6.08 19.05
CA LYS A 80 -5.04 -7.44 19.49
C LYS A 80 -6.50 -7.56 19.94
N GLU A 81 -7.06 -6.48 20.49
CA GLU A 81 -8.44 -6.40 20.96
C GLU A 81 -9.39 -5.95 19.85
N SER A 82 -8.94 -5.02 18.99
CA SER A 82 -9.78 -4.44 17.93
C SER A 82 -9.80 -5.27 16.64
N ASP A 83 -8.63 -5.72 16.18
CA ASP A 83 -8.41 -6.43 14.91
C ASP A 83 -7.33 -7.51 15.07
N PRO A 84 -7.64 -8.65 15.72
CA PRO A 84 -6.66 -9.69 16.01
C PRO A 84 -6.02 -10.28 14.74
N ALA A 85 -6.76 -10.32 13.63
CA ALA A 85 -6.22 -10.77 12.33
C ALA A 85 -5.09 -9.86 11.83
N LEU A 86 -5.28 -8.54 11.93
CA LEU A 86 -4.25 -7.57 11.55
C LEU A 86 -3.05 -7.64 12.49
N TYR A 87 -3.30 -7.83 13.79
CA TYR A 87 -2.25 -8.03 14.79
C TYR A 87 -1.39 -9.25 14.47
N GLU A 88 -1.98 -10.39 14.11
CA GLU A 88 -1.22 -11.60 13.75
C GLU A 88 -0.31 -11.40 12.54
N GLU A 89 -0.71 -10.53 11.60
CA GLU A 89 0.12 -10.18 10.44
C GLU A 89 1.22 -9.15 10.77
N LEU A 90 0.94 -8.21 11.67
CA LEU A 90 1.83 -7.10 12.01
C LEU A 90 2.83 -7.44 13.13
N ALA A 91 2.45 -8.25 14.11
CA ALA A 91 3.30 -8.69 15.21
C ALA A 91 4.66 -9.26 14.76
N PRO A 92 4.73 -10.20 13.79
CA PRO A 92 6.03 -10.72 13.33
C PRO A 92 6.85 -9.67 12.56
N LEU A 93 6.20 -8.70 11.92
CA LEU A 93 6.88 -7.59 11.25
C LEU A 93 7.45 -6.60 12.27
N TYR A 94 6.70 -6.31 13.33
CA TYR A 94 7.17 -5.47 14.44
C TYR A 94 8.39 -6.08 15.13
N GLU A 95 8.39 -7.39 15.39
CA GLU A 95 9.57 -8.08 15.91
C GLU A 95 10.79 -7.95 14.98
N LYS A 96 10.60 -8.03 13.66
CA LYS A 96 11.68 -7.81 12.68
C LYS A 96 12.14 -6.35 12.69
N LEU A 97 11.21 -5.41 12.80
CA LEU A 97 11.48 -3.97 12.87
C LEU A 97 12.32 -3.65 14.10
N ASN A 98 11.98 -4.24 15.25
CA ASN A 98 12.69 -4.03 16.52
C ASN A 98 14.10 -4.65 16.52
N LYS A 99 14.32 -5.71 15.73
CA LYS A 99 15.63 -6.33 15.51
C LYS A 99 16.42 -5.69 14.35
N ALA A 100 15.82 -4.76 13.60
CA ALA A 100 16.43 -4.16 12.43
C ALA A 100 17.57 -3.23 12.85
N ASN A 101 18.79 -3.57 12.42
CA ASN A 101 19.96 -2.74 12.63
C ASN A 101 20.31 -2.01 11.33
N GLY A 102 19.65 -0.88 11.10
CA GLY A 102 19.98 0.03 9.99
C GLY A 102 18.76 0.67 9.34
N VAL A 103 18.94 1.94 8.96
CA VAL A 103 17.91 2.82 8.37
C VAL A 103 17.16 2.15 7.21
N ALA A 104 17.88 1.51 6.28
CA ALA A 104 17.25 0.86 5.13
C ALA A 104 16.34 -0.31 5.51
N GLN A 105 16.71 -1.07 6.54
CA GLN A 105 15.89 -2.19 7.03
C GLN A 105 14.65 -1.69 7.76
N VAL A 106 14.82 -0.65 8.60
CA VAL A 106 13.72 0.01 9.30
C VAL A 106 12.69 0.55 8.29
N LYS A 107 13.14 1.31 7.29
CA LYS A 107 12.25 1.87 6.27
C LYS A 107 11.49 0.79 5.50
N LYS A 108 12.19 -0.28 5.12
CA LYS A 108 11.59 -1.40 4.40
C LYS A 108 10.50 -2.07 5.24
N ILE A 109 10.83 -2.48 6.46
CA ILE A 109 9.91 -3.24 7.31
C ILE A 109 8.73 -2.36 7.76
N ALA A 110 8.98 -1.09 8.10
CA ALA A 110 7.92 -0.13 8.44
C ALA A 110 6.99 0.12 7.24
N GLY A 111 7.52 0.20 6.03
CA GLY A 111 6.74 0.30 4.80
C GLY A 111 5.91 -0.97 4.52
N GLU A 112 6.46 -2.16 4.77
CA GLU A 112 5.72 -3.43 4.67
C GLU A 112 4.56 -3.49 5.67
N MET A 113 4.78 -3.03 6.91
CA MET A 113 3.71 -2.91 7.91
C MET A 113 2.65 -1.90 7.48
N LEU A 114 3.06 -0.72 7.00
CA LEU A 114 2.15 0.32 6.52
C LEU A 114 1.27 -0.20 5.38
N ALA A 115 1.83 -0.96 4.42
CA ALA A 115 1.09 -1.53 3.31
C ALA A 115 0.03 -2.55 3.77
N LYS A 116 0.27 -3.27 4.87
CA LYS A 116 -0.73 -4.17 5.47
C LYS A 116 -1.83 -3.41 6.19
N VAL A 117 -1.45 -2.37 6.94
CA VAL A 117 -2.41 -1.47 7.61
C VAL A 117 -3.31 -0.78 6.59
N ASP A 118 -2.79 -0.39 5.42
CA ASP A 118 -3.56 0.26 4.35
C ASP A 118 -4.47 -0.71 3.58
N GLN A 119 -4.10 -1.99 3.51
CA GLN A 119 -4.89 -3.04 2.89
C GLN A 119 -5.90 -3.70 3.83
N ALA A 120 -5.87 -3.35 5.13
CA ALA A 120 -6.82 -3.83 6.12
C ALA A 120 -8.22 -3.29 5.76
N PRO A 121 -9.20 -4.15 5.39
CA PRO A 121 -10.57 -3.70 5.32
C PRO A 121 -10.99 -3.31 6.75
N ALA A 122 -11.55 -2.11 6.91
CA ALA A 122 -12.01 -1.62 8.20
C ALA A 122 -12.83 -2.69 8.93
N PRO A 123 -12.66 -2.86 10.26
CA PRO A 123 -13.41 -3.85 11.02
C PRO A 123 -14.90 -3.63 10.77
N ALA A 124 -15.58 -4.69 10.32
CA ALA A 124 -17.02 -4.66 10.11
C ALA A 124 -17.70 -4.40 11.47
N PRO A 125 -18.69 -3.48 11.54
CA PRO A 125 -19.34 -3.07 12.78
C PRO A 125 -20.15 -4.19 13.45
#